data_AF-A0A3R9J0I9-F1
#
_entry.id   AF-A0A3R9J0I9-F1
#
_cell.length_a   1.000
_cell.length_b   1.000
_cell.length_c   1.000
_cell.angle_alpha   90.00
_cell.angle_beta   90.00
_cell.angle_gamma   90.00
#
_symmetry.space_group_name_H-M   'P 1'
#
loop_
_entity.id
_entity.type
_entity.pdbx_description
1 polymer ?
#
loop_
_entity_poly.entity_id
_entity_poly.type
_entity_poly.pdbx_seq_one_letter_code
_entity_poly.pdbx_strand_id
1 'polypeptide(L)'
;MNNLFYKFQEIFEEKSDEYKGYSKYKGKVANELLRNEVSNIIKKNNLPLKVSEINAFVVGSKYEYDLLILKENSLCNNFAYNYEDVKAIIECKVNGLYDPVKNTDSIAKAVNEVRRLNKDFSFGYITFSEVVPKYKTSVHYWNLTEKFLKEKVIGSHLFAITLRTGNQVIKTTTTEDFEKFILKLIN
;
A
#
# COMPACT_ATOMS: atom_id res chain seq x y z
N MET A 1 -19.72 -10.80 3.18
CA MET A 1 -18.56 -10.13 3.80
C MET A 1 -17.74 -9.51 2.67
N ASN A 2 -17.92 -8.21 2.38
CA ASN A 2 -17.15 -7.55 1.31
C ASN A 2 -15.78 -7.16 1.84
N ASN A 3 -14.83 -8.09 1.70
CA ASN A 3 -13.42 -7.81 1.85
C ASN A 3 -12.98 -6.76 0.81
N LEU A 4 -11.86 -6.09 1.08
CA LEU A 4 -11.31 -4.99 0.29
C LEU A 4 -11.08 -5.33 -1.20
N PHE A 5 -10.76 -6.58 -1.53
CA PHE A 5 -10.57 -7.01 -2.92
C PHE A 5 -11.89 -7.11 -3.68
N TYR A 6 -12.96 -7.64 -3.09
CA TYR A 6 -14.26 -7.70 -3.76
C TYR A 6 -14.83 -6.30 -4.02
N LYS A 7 -14.71 -5.38 -3.04
CA LYS A 7 -15.05 -3.95 -3.25
C LYS A 7 -14.28 -3.37 -4.44
N PHE A 8 -12.99 -3.69 -4.55
CA PHE A 8 -12.18 -3.24 -5.66
C PHE A 8 -12.65 -3.84 -7.01
N GLN A 9 -13.00 -5.13 -7.04
CA GLN A 9 -13.55 -5.79 -8.23
C GLN A 9 -14.91 -5.20 -8.65
N GLU A 10 -15.81 -4.93 -7.71
CA GLU A 10 -17.11 -4.28 -7.98
C GLU A 10 -16.92 -2.90 -8.62
N ILE A 11 -15.95 -2.11 -8.14
CA ILE A 11 -15.72 -0.76 -8.67
C ILE A 11 -15.07 -0.80 -10.06
N PHE A 12 -14.05 -1.65 -10.25
CA PHE A 12 -13.19 -1.62 -11.43
C PHE A 12 -13.48 -2.72 -12.46
N GLU A 13 -13.74 -3.95 -12.01
CA GLU A 13 -13.88 -5.12 -12.88
C GLU A 13 -15.32 -5.31 -13.38
N GLU A 14 -16.35 -4.93 -12.62
CA GLU A 14 -17.75 -4.95 -13.09
C GLU A 14 -18.05 -3.81 -14.08
N LYS A 15 -17.31 -2.70 -14.00
CA LYS A 15 -17.36 -1.59 -14.98
C LYS A 15 -16.35 -1.75 -16.13
N SER A 16 -15.77 -2.95 -16.27
CA SER A 16 -14.53 -3.14 -17.02
C SER A 16 -14.61 -2.90 -18.52
N ASP A 17 -15.77 -2.87 -19.15
CA ASP A 17 -15.84 -2.63 -20.60
C ASP A 17 -15.51 -1.17 -20.96
N GLU A 18 -15.85 -0.19 -20.11
CA GLU A 18 -15.56 1.23 -20.35
C GLU A 18 -14.09 1.59 -20.04
N TYR A 19 -13.48 0.91 -19.06
CA TYR A 19 -12.13 1.23 -18.55
C TYR A 19 -11.10 0.12 -18.78
N LYS A 20 -11.39 -0.81 -19.70
CA LYS A 20 -10.51 -1.93 -20.02
C LYS A 20 -9.14 -1.42 -20.48
N GLY A 21 -8.08 -1.88 -19.82
CA GLY A 21 -6.70 -1.48 -20.15
C GLY A 21 -6.24 -0.17 -19.50
N TYR A 22 -7.08 0.53 -18.73
CA TYR A 22 -6.72 1.79 -18.07
C TYR A 22 -5.96 1.52 -16.76
N SER A 23 -4.70 1.11 -16.87
CA SER A 23 -3.85 0.74 -15.72
C SER A 23 -3.70 1.85 -14.68
N LYS A 24 -3.61 3.12 -15.11
CA LYS A 24 -3.55 4.28 -14.21
C LYS A 24 -4.85 4.49 -13.44
N TYR A 25 -5.99 4.32 -14.11
CA TYR A 25 -7.30 4.39 -13.44
C TYR A 25 -7.46 3.26 -12.42
N LYS A 26 -7.00 2.05 -12.77
CA LYS A 26 -6.96 0.89 -11.86
C LYS A 26 -6.19 1.21 -10.58
N GLY A 27 -5.01 1.79 -10.72
CA GLY A 27 -4.18 2.23 -9.59
C GLY A 27 -4.88 3.30 -8.74
N LYS A 28 -5.47 4.31 -9.39
CA LYS A 28 -6.22 5.37 -8.70
C LYS A 28 -7.37 4.81 -7.86
N VAL A 29 -8.20 3.94 -8.42
CA VAL A 29 -9.31 3.30 -7.70
C VAL A 29 -8.82 2.53 -6.48
N ALA A 30 -7.73 1.77 -6.61
CA ALA A 30 -7.15 1.03 -5.50
C ALA A 30 -6.63 1.96 -4.39
N ASN A 31 -5.92 3.04 -4.74
CA ASN A 31 -5.41 4.02 -3.77
C ASN A 31 -6.54 4.75 -3.04
N GLU A 32 -7.60 5.17 -3.76
CA GLU A 32 -8.77 5.83 -3.15
C GLU A 32 -9.52 4.90 -2.19
N LEU A 33 -9.75 3.65 -2.61
CA LEU A 33 -10.40 2.66 -1.78
C LEU A 33 -9.58 2.37 -0.52
N LEU A 34 -8.26 2.21 -0.69
CA LEU A 34 -7.33 2.00 0.42
C LEU A 34 -7.34 3.20 1.39
N ARG A 35 -7.29 4.44 0.87
CA ARG A 35 -7.38 5.68 1.66
C ARG A 35 -8.63 5.70 2.54
N ASN A 36 -9.77 5.35 1.95
CA ASN A 36 -11.05 5.33 2.64
C ASN A 36 -11.07 4.28 3.76
N GLU A 37 -10.59 3.06 3.50
CA GLU A 37 -10.56 2.02 4.53
C GLU A 37 -9.59 2.35 5.68
N VAL A 38 -8.40 2.88 5.37
CA VAL A 38 -7.44 3.32 6.41
C VAL A 38 -8.05 4.46 7.23
N SER A 39 -8.72 5.42 6.59
CA SER A 39 -9.40 6.52 7.27
C SER A 39 -10.52 6.01 8.18
N ASN A 40 -11.29 5.01 7.74
CA ASN A 40 -12.34 4.39 8.54
C ASN A 40 -11.77 3.66 9.77
N ILE A 41 -10.65 2.95 9.62
CA ILE A 41 -9.95 2.29 10.74
C ILE A 41 -9.47 3.33 11.76
N ILE A 42 -8.84 4.42 11.31
CA ILE A 42 -8.39 5.51 12.18
C ILE A 42 -9.56 6.10 12.97
N LYS A 43 -10.68 6.43 12.29
CA LYS A 43 -11.88 6.98 12.92
C LYS A 43 -12.53 6.01 13.90
N LYS A 44 -12.69 4.75 13.51
CA LYS A 44 -13.28 3.68 14.34
C LYS A 44 -12.51 3.52 15.66
N ASN A 45 -11.19 3.69 15.63
CA ASN A 45 -10.33 3.54 16.79
C ASN A 45 -10.00 4.86 17.50
N ASN A 46 -10.64 5.99 17.13
CA ASN A 46 -10.43 7.33 17.70
C ASN A 46 -8.94 7.73 17.77
N LEU A 47 -8.17 7.39 16.74
CA LEU A 47 -6.74 7.72 16.69
C LEU A 47 -6.55 9.18 16.25
N PRO A 48 -5.64 9.96 16.88
CA PRO A 48 -5.39 11.37 16.56
C PRO A 48 -4.52 11.50 15.30
N LEU A 49 -4.97 10.90 14.21
CA LEU A 49 -4.27 10.76 12.93
C LEU A 49 -5.21 11.06 11.77
N LYS A 50 -4.62 11.27 10.60
CA LYS A 50 -5.37 11.35 9.35
C LYS A 50 -4.61 10.67 8.21
N VAL A 51 -5.31 10.43 7.11
CA VAL A 51 -4.72 9.94 5.87
C VAL A 51 -4.59 11.11 4.90
N SER A 52 -3.48 11.19 4.17
CA SER A 52 -3.30 12.18 3.10
C SER A 52 -4.27 11.96 1.94
N GLU A 53 -4.32 12.91 1.02
CA GLU A 53 -4.73 12.61 -0.36
C GLU A 53 -3.80 11.55 -0.97
N ILE A 54 -4.28 10.87 -2.02
CA ILE A 54 -3.44 9.96 -2.80
C ILE A 54 -2.32 10.76 -3.49
N ASN A 55 -1.20 10.11 -3.79
CA ASN A 55 -0.07 10.73 -4.50
C ASN A 55 0.49 11.96 -3.75
N ALA A 56 0.78 11.76 -2.46
CA ALA A 56 1.24 12.80 -1.57
C ALA A 56 2.76 12.98 -1.60
N PHE A 57 3.23 14.15 -1.18
CA PHE A 57 4.66 14.47 -1.08
C PHE A 57 5.07 14.71 0.36
N VAL A 58 6.37 14.52 0.63
CA VAL A 58 6.99 14.82 1.93
C VAL A 58 8.09 15.86 1.72
N VAL A 59 8.07 16.92 2.51
CA VAL A 59 9.10 17.98 2.47
C VAL A 59 10.48 17.37 2.68
N GLY A 60 11.42 17.69 1.77
CA GLY A 60 12.78 17.16 1.78
C GLY A 60 12.97 15.83 1.03
N SER A 61 11.89 15.23 0.51
CA SER A 61 11.91 14.09 -0.41
C SER A 61 11.47 14.52 -1.80
N LYS A 62 12.13 14.01 -2.84
CA LYS A 62 11.75 14.27 -4.24
C LYS A 62 10.73 13.26 -4.81
N TYR A 63 10.39 12.23 -4.04
CA TYR A 63 9.47 11.18 -4.47
C TYR A 63 8.02 11.49 -4.08
N GLU A 64 7.10 10.94 -4.89
CA GLU A 64 5.67 10.83 -4.63
C GLU A 64 5.40 9.52 -3.87
N TYR A 65 4.43 9.55 -2.97
CA TYR A 65 4.00 8.42 -2.15
C TYR A 65 2.51 8.14 -2.37
N ASP A 66 2.14 6.86 -2.51
CA ASP A 66 0.74 6.49 -2.74
C ASP A 66 -0.17 7.03 -1.62
N LEU A 67 0.19 6.78 -0.35
CA LEU A 67 -0.53 7.25 0.83
C LEU A 67 0.39 7.52 2.02
N LEU A 68 0.05 8.55 2.80
CA LEU A 68 0.68 8.85 4.09
C LEU A 68 -0.37 8.75 5.22
N ILE A 69 0.04 8.19 6.35
CA ILE A 69 -0.65 8.38 7.63
C ILE A 69 0.10 9.47 8.39
N LEU A 70 -0.64 10.49 8.82
CA LEU A 70 -0.13 11.74 9.35
C LEU A 70 -0.73 12.02 10.74
N LYS A 71 -0.10 12.89 11.52
CA LYS A 71 -0.75 13.49 12.69
C LYS A 71 -2.01 14.25 12.26
N GLU A 72 -3.05 14.26 13.11
CA GLU A 72 -4.35 14.86 12.78
C GLU A 72 -4.26 16.32 12.30
N ASN A 73 -3.41 17.12 12.97
CA ASN A 73 -3.27 18.55 12.70
C ASN A 73 -2.24 18.89 11.61
N SER A 74 -1.69 17.90 10.90
CA SER A 74 -0.65 18.14 9.89
C SER A 74 -1.13 19.00 8.74
N LEU A 75 -0.47 20.12 8.50
CA LEU A 75 -0.83 21.01 7.41
C LEU A 75 -0.08 20.62 6.13
N CYS A 76 -0.78 20.69 5.01
CA CYS A 76 -0.22 20.48 3.69
C CYS A 76 0.20 21.84 3.11
N ASN A 77 1.40 21.95 2.58
CA ASN A 77 1.85 23.10 1.80
C ASN A 77 2.09 22.67 0.36
N ASN A 78 1.24 23.13 -0.57
CA ASN A 78 1.34 22.81 -2.00
C ASN A 78 1.59 21.31 -2.27
N PHE A 79 0.77 20.44 -1.66
CA PHE A 79 0.81 18.97 -1.79
C PHE A 79 1.88 18.23 -0.97
N ALA A 80 2.74 18.95 -0.24
CA ALA A 80 3.77 18.36 0.61
C ALA A 80 3.47 18.49 2.11
N TYR A 81 3.69 17.41 2.85
CA TYR A 81 3.60 17.36 4.31
C TYR A 81 4.98 17.38 4.96
N ASN A 82 5.08 17.93 6.17
CA ASN A 82 6.32 17.90 6.93
C ASN A 82 6.70 16.46 7.30
N TYR A 83 7.98 16.11 7.17
CA TYR A 83 8.45 14.74 7.47
C TYR A 83 8.23 14.32 8.93
N GLU A 84 8.23 15.27 9.87
CA GLU A 84 8.01 15.06 11.31
C GLU A 84 6.59 14.61 11.64
N ASP A 85 5.67 14.85 10.71
CA ASP A 85 4.25 14.56 10.84
C ASP A 85 3.86 13.22 10.25
N VAL A 86 4.75 12.61 9.47
CA VAL A 86 4.55 11.29 8.87
C VAL A 86 4.69 10.21 9.94
N LYS A 87 3.61 9.45 10.16
CA LYS A 87 3.59 8.26 11.02
C LYS A 87 3.72 6.96 10.25
N ALA A 88 3.17 6.89 9.05
CA ALA A 88 3.44 5.78 8.15
C ALA A 88 3.43 6.22 6.68
N ILE A 89 4.22 5.51 5.88
CA ILE A 89 4.15 5.56 4.41
C ILE A 89 3.59 4.22 3.94
N ILE A 90 2.59 4.27 3.07
CA ILE A 90 1.99 3.09 2.45
C ILE A 90 2.24 3.14 0.95
N GLU A 91 2.92 2.12 0.42
CA GLU A 91 3.02 1.82 -1.00
C GLU A 91 1.92 0.83 -1.37
N CYS A 92 1.20 1.09 -2.45
CA CYS A 92 0.09 0.29 -2.93
C CYS A 92 0.34 -0.22 -4.35
N LYS A 93 0.03 -1.50 -4.57
CA LYS A 93 0.04 -2.09 -5.90
C LYS A 93 -1.21 -2.92 -6.13
N VAL A 94 -1.86 -2.70 -7.27
CA VAL A 94 -3.02 -3.51 -7.64
C VAL A 94 -2.63 -4.98 -7.85
N ASN A 95 -1.51 -5.19 -8.55
CA ASN A 95 -0.91 -6.51 -8.73
C ASN A 95 0.45 -6.55 -8.05
N GLY A 96 0.93 -7.74 -7.70
CA GLY A 96 2.29 -7.96 -7.23
C GLY A 96 3.39 -7.40 -8.15
N LEU A 97 4.62 -7.31 -7.62
CA LEU A 97 5.77 -6.79 -8.36
C LEU A 97 6.27 -7.82 -9.39
N TYR A 98 6.21 -7.47 -10.66
CA TYR A 98 6.70 -8.32 -11.75
C TYR A 98 8.23 -8.35 -11.86
N ASP A 99 8.92 -7.29 -11.42
CA ASP A 99 10.38 -7.25 -11.28
C ASP A 99 10.71 -6.85 -9.82
N PRO A 100 10.69 -7.82 -8.89
CA PRO A 100 10.89 -7.52 -7.47
C PRO A 100 12.21 -6.83 -7.20
N VAL A 101 13.29 -7.11 -7.94
CA VAL A 101 14.59 -6.48 -7.70
C VAL A 101 14.49 -4.99 -7.98
N LYS A 102 14.13 -4.63 -9.22
CA LYS A 102 14.05 -3.23 -9.66
C LYS A 102 12.97 -2.45 -8.94
N ASN A 103 11.79 -3.05 -8.75
CA ASN A 103 10.67 -2.36 -8.13
C ASN A 103 10.93 -2.11 -6.64
N THR A 104 11.49 -3.07 -5.91
CA THR A 104 11.85 -2.85 -4.50
C THR A 104 13.03 -1.89 -4.35
N ASP A 105 13.96 -1.82 -5.30
CA ASP A 105 14.99 -0.76 -5.31
C ASP A 105 14.39 0.63 -5.43
N SER A 106 13.37 0.79 -6.29
CA SER A 106 12.68 2.06 -6.46
C SER A 106 11.93 2.47 -5.18
N ILE A 107 11.18 1.54 -4.60
CA ILE A 107 10.45 1.75 -3.34
C ILE A 107 11.43 2.10 -2.22
N ALA A 108 12.52 1.34 -2.08
CA ALA A 108 13.51 1.55 -1.04
C ALA A 108 14.19 2.93 -1.16
N LYS A 109 14.49 3.39 -2.38
CA LYS A 109 15.03 4.75 -2.58
C LYS A 109 14.10 5.83 -2.06
N ALA A 110 12.80 5.73 -2.35
CA ALA A 110 11.80 6.68 -1.88
C ALA A 110 11.67 6.65 -0.35
N VAL A 111 11.40 5.48 0.22
CA VAL A 111 11.19 5.32 1.66
C VAL A 111 12.43 5.72 2.46
N ASN A 112 13.64 5.35 2.00
CA ASN A 112 14.87 5.68 2.70
C ASN A 112 15.23 7.17 2.62
N GLU A 113 14.71 7.92 1.63
CA GLU A 113 14.88 9.38 1.58
C GLU A 113 14.13 10.05 2.74
N VAL A 114 12.88 9.65 3.01
CA VAL A 114 12.15 10.13 4.20
C VAL A 114 12.79 9.60 5.48
N ARG A 115 13.29 8.35 5.49
CA ARG A 115 13.98 7.75 6.64
C ARG A 115 15.20 8.53 7.12
N ARG A 116 15.89 9.20 6.18
CA ARG A 116 17.02 10.08 6.50
C ARG A 116 16.57 11.34 7.25
N LEU A 117 15.33 11.79 7.05
CA LEU A 117 14.75 13.00 7.65
C LEU A 117 14.00 12.67 8.95
N ASN A 118 13.20 11.61 8.95
CA ASN A 118 12.45 11.10 10.08
C ASN A 118 12.70 9.60 10.24
N LYS A 119 13.27 9.17 11.38
CA LYS A 119 13.44 7.74 11.67
C LYS A 119 12.20 7.10 12.28
N ASP A 120 11.33 7.91 12.88
CA ASP A 120 10.11 7.52 13.60
C ASP A 120 8.88 7.51 12.68
N PHE A 121 8.85 6.56 11.75
CA PHE A 121 7.66 6.23 10.96
C PHE A 121 7.67 4.77 10.51
N SER A 122 6.52 4.20 10.16
CA SER A 122 6.45 2.82 9.65
C SER A 122 6.31 2.77 8.13
N PHE A 123 6.80 1.71 7.51
CA PHE A 123 6.58 1.47 6.07
C PHE A 123 5.69 0.24 5.85
N GLY A 124 4.61 0.43 5.10
CA GLY A 124 3.69 -0.62 4.67
C GLY A 124 3.71 -0.80 3.16
N TYR A 125 3.88 -2.03 2.68
CA TYR A 125 3.62 -2.40 1.30
C TYR A 125 2.32 -3.22 1.25
N ILE A 126 1.37 -2.77 0.43
CA ILE A 126 0.09 -3.42 0.27
C ILE A 126 -0.08 -3.80 -1.20
N THR A 127 -0.47 -5.04 -1.45
CA THR A 127 -0.96 -5.44 -2.77
C THR A 127 -2.40 -5.94 -2.71
N PHE A 128 -3.23 -5.48 -3.64
CA PHE A 128 -4.59 -5.99 -3.77
C PHE A 128 -4.60 -7.44 -4.22
N SER A 129 -3.63 -7.84 -5.06
CA SER A 129 -3.68 -9.13 -5.69
C SER A 129 -2.33 -9.67 -6.16
N GLU A 130 -1.81 -10.63 -5.40
CA GLU A 130 -0.52 -11.26 -5.64
C GLU A 130 -0.70 -12.62 -6.33
N VAL A 131 0.20 -12.96 -7.27
CA VAL A 131 0.17 -14.25 -7.94
C VAL A 131 1.12 -15.21 -7.24
N VAL A 132 0.57 -16.29 -6.71
CA VAL A 132 1.30 -17.42 -6.17
C VAL A 132 1.26 -18.54 -7.22
N PRO A 133 2.42 -19.01 -7.73
CA PRO A 133 2.42 -20.06 -8.74
C PRO A 133 2.01 -21.42 -8.15
N LYS A 134 1.42 -22.29 -9.00
CA LYS A 134 1.07 -23.69 -8.64
C LYS A 134 2.29 -24.57 -8.43
N TYR A 135 3.32 -24.37 -9.25
CA TYR A 135 4.47 -25.25 -9.32
C TYR A 135 5.62 -24.70 -8.49
N LYS A 136 6.24 -25.56 -7.66
CA LYS A 136 7.40 -25.21 -6.83
C LYS A 136 8.60 -24.70 -7.63
N THR A 137 8.69 -25.05 -8.91
CA THR A 137 9.76 -24.65 -9.82
C THR A 137 9.55 -23.25 -10.41
N SER A 138 8.36 -22.67 -10.25
CA SER A 138 8.05 -21.32 -10.71
C SER A 138 8.53 -20.25 -9.72
N VAL A 139 8.76 -19.04 -10.24
CA VAL A 139 9.18 -17.90 -9.42
C VAL A 139 8.03 -17.44 -8.53
N HIS A 140 8.26 -17.45 -7.21
CA HIS A 140 7.35 -16.90 -6.21
C HIS A 140 7.63 -15.41 -5.98
N TYR A 141 7.02 -14.55 -6.80
CA TYR A 141 7.23 -13.10 -6.77
C TYR A 141 6.92 -12.46 -5.41
N TRP A 142 5.91 -12.96 -4.68
CA TRP A 142 5.63 -12.53 -3.30
C TRP A 142 6.83 -12.74 -2.37
N ASN A 143 7.41 -13.95 -2.37
CA ASN A 143 8.53 -14.28 -1.50
C ASN A 143 9.77 -13.43 -1.82
N LEU A 144 9.99 -13.15 -3.12
CA LEU A 144 11.06 -12.26 -3.54
C LEU A 144 10.80 -10.81 -3.12
N THR A 145 9.57 -10.33 -3.26
CA THR A 145 9.17 -8.99 -2.82
C THR A 145 9.37 -8.84 -1.31
N GLU A 146 8.91 -9.83 -0.53
CA GLU A 146 9.11 -9.86 0.91
C GLU A 146 10.58 -9.87 1.31
N LYS A 147 11.37 -10.74 0.68
CA LYS A 147 12.82 -10.81 0.90
C LYS A 147 13.48 -9.45 0.63
N PHE A 148 13.28 -8.90 -0.57
CA PHE A 148 13.99 -7.69 -0.98
C PHE A 148 13.52 -6.44 -0.23
N LEU A 149 12.23 -6.30 0.10
CA LEU A 149 11.78 -5.18 0.92
C LEU A 149 12.35 -5.24 2.33
N LYS A 150 12.37 -6.42 2.97
CA LYS A 150 12.96 -6.59 4.30
C LYS A 150 14.47 -6.31 4.32
N GLU A 151 15.17 -6.66 3.24
CA GLU A 151 16.61 -6.36 3.09
C GLU A 151 16.88 -4.87 2.86
N LYS A 152 16.03 -4.18 2.08
CA LYS A 152 16.29 -2.80 1.60
C LYS A 152 15.60 -1.71 2.41
N VAL A 153 14.54 -2.05 3.14
CA VAL A 153 13.71 -1.12 3.94
C VAL A 153 13.54 -1.70 5.33
N ILE A 154 14.30 -1.16 6.28
CA ILE A 154 14.27 -1.59 7.68
C ILE A 154 12.85 -1.43 8.23
N GLY A 155 12.33 -2.49 8.86
CA GLY A 155 11.01 -2.48 9.48
C GLY A 155 9.85 -2.53 8.48
N SER A 156 10.07 -2.94 7.22
CA SER A 156 8.98 -3.06 6.25
C SER A 156 7.90 -4.06 6.69
N HIS A 157 6.64 -3.66 6.61
CA HIS A 157 5.48 -4.53 6.81
C HIS A 157 4.78 -4.76 5.48
N LEU A 158 4.40 -6.00 5.20
CA LEU A 158 3.80 -6.39 3.93
C LEU A 158 2.42 -7.00 4.14
N PHE A 159 1.48 -6.68 3.25
CA PHE A 159 0.13 -7.22 3.28
C PHE A 159 -0.40 -7.49 1.87
N ALA A 160 -0.81 -8.73 1.60
CA ALA A 160 -1.51 -9.09 0.38
C ALA A 160 -2.98 -9.30 0.70
N ILE A 161 -3.85 -8.48 0.11
CA ILE A 161 -5.31 -8.57 0.31
C ILE A 161 -5.84 -9.87 -0.28
N THR A 162 -5.32 -10.27 -1.44
CA THR A 162 -5.57 -11.59 -2.02
C THR A 162 -4.32 -12.25 -2.57
N LEU A 163 -4.32 -13.58 -2.51
CA LEU A 163 -3.39 -14.46 -3.20
C LEU A 163 -4.15 -15.24 -4.26
N ARG A 164 -3.62 -15.26 -5.47
CA ARG A 164 -4.22 -15.90 -6.64
C ARG A 164 -3.30 -16.95 -7.25
N THR A 165 -3.89 -17.89 -7.95
CA THR A 165 -3.20 -18.76 -8.90
C THR A 165 -3.92 -18.67 -10.24
N GLY A 166 -3.24 -18.12 -11.25
CA GLY A 166 -3.93 -17.68 -12.46
C GLY A 166 -5.07 -16.73 -12.09
N ASN A 167 -6.29 -17.05 -12.52
CA ASN A 167 -7.49 -16.26 -12.20
C ASN A 167 -8.21 -16.72 -10.92
N GLN A 168 -7.77 -17.81 -10.29
CA GLN A 168 -8.43 -18.37 -9.11
C GLN A 168 -7.90 -17.70 -7.84
N VAL A 169 -8.80 -17.18 -7.00
CA VAL A 169 -8.47 -16.69 -5.66
C VAL A 169 -8.25 -17.90 -4.74
N ILE A 170 -7.08 -17.98 -4.11
CA ILE A 170 -6.73 -19.06 -3.18
C ILE A 170 -6.92 -18.60 -1.73
N LYS A 171 -6.61 -17.33 -1.47
CA LYS A 171 -6.73 -16.73 -0.13
C LYS A 171 -7.13 -15.29 -0.25
N THR A 172 -8.02 -14.89 0.64
CA THR A 172 -8.52 -13.54 0.81
C THR A 172 -8.41 -13.19 2.28
N THR A 173 -7.79 -12.06 2.61
CA THR A 173 -7.69 -11.60 4.02
C THR A 173 -9.00 -10.99 4.48
N THR A 174 -9.32 -11.11 5.77
CA THR A 174 -10.52 -10.49 6.32
C THR A 174 -10.34 -8.98 6.52
N THR A 175 -11.44 -8.27 6.78
CA THR A 175 -11.38 -6.86 7.21
C THR A 175 -10.61 -6.71 8.53
N GLU A 176 -10.73 -7.68 9.43
CA GLU A 176 -10.04 -7.69 10.73
C GLU A 176 -8.52 -7.89 10.56
N ASP A 177 -8.09 -8.74 9.63
CA ASP A 177 -6.67 -8.91 9.31
C ASP A 177 -6.07 -7.61 8.76
N PHE A 178 -6.84 -6.91 7.91
CA PHE A 178 -6.44 -5.63 7.37
C PHE A 178 -6.38 -4.54 8.46
N GLU A 179 -7.37 -4.48 9.35
CA GLU A 179 -7.36 -3.57 10.49
C GLU A 179 -6.15 -3.81 11.41
N LYS A 180 -5.86 -5.07 11.75
CA LYS A 180 -4.67 -5.43 12.54
C LYS A 180 -3.37 -4.97 11.87
N PHE A 181 -3.28 -5.12 10.54
CA PHE A 181 -2.13 -4.64 9.79
C PHE A 181 -1.97 -3.12 9.86
N ILE A 182 -3.05 -2.36 9.66
CA ILE A 182 -3.02 -0.89 9.74
C ILE A 182 -2.68 -0.42 11.15
N LEU A 183 -3.28 -1.01 12.20
CA LEU A 183 -2.94 -0.68 13.58
C LEU A 183 -1.47 -0.99 13.91
N LYS A 184 -0.93 -2.08 13.35
CA LYS A 184 0.50 -2.39 13.47
C LYS A 184 1.40 -1.37 12.78
N LEU A 185 0.97 -0.75 11.68
CA LEU A 185 1.74 0.32 11.03
C LEU A 185 1.77 1.61 11.85
N ILE A 186 0.74 1.86 12.66
CA ILE A 186 0.57 3.12 13.37
C ILE A 186 1.22 3.10 14.77
N ASN A 187 1.30 1.92 15.38
CA ASN A 187 1.93 1.70 16.68
C ASN A 187 3.46 1.67 16.58
#